data_AF-A0A2V7V4Q5-F1
#
_entry.id   AF-A0A2V7V4Q5-F1
#
_cell.length_a   1.000
_cell.length_b   1.000
_cell.length_c   1.000
_cell.angle_alpha   90.00
_cell.angle_beta   90.00
_cell.angle_gamma   90.00
#
_symmetry.space_group_name_H-M   'P 1'
#
loop_
_entity.id
_entity.type
_entity.pdbx_description
1 polymer ?
#
loop_
_entity_poly.entity_id
_entity_poly.type
_entity_poly.pdbx_seq_one_letter_code
_entity_poly.pdbx_strand_id
1 'polypeptide(L)'
;PLGAPGQTLTIDRVALHVVPGVRLEDATLELMARASRTGPLTLRLPEGAEVQELKVGGSDRPIRMDGSTLALTIETGERPVRVAWRRSAGIGPLHRVAPVAFDQPSVNVVVSTQLPPGRWILLAGGPAWGPAVLFWGYLAIVLLVALTLGRLPLSPLQPWEWALLGLGIANLPVFAAGIVAGWFLVMAWRRDRVLASAVLHDLLQLALALWTVLALVFLYVAVHQGLLLQPDMQVSGGGSTETLLRWYQDRTAGPLPRPWVLSAPLWLYRALMLLWSLWLASRLMKWAPWGWGSWNSGSLWRPLPRTPRGAPVPGSEGSGTAGPSEGRGDDS
;
A
#
# COMPACT_ATOMS: atom_id res chain seq x y z
N PRO A 1 25.58 19.00 53.22
CA PRO A 1 25.21 18.54 51.87
C PRO A 1 25.91 19.38 50.79
N LEU A 2 26.83 18.77 50.03
CA LEU A 2 27.41 19.39 48.84
C LEU A 2 26.31 19.45 47.77
N GLY A 3 25.88 20.67 47.41
CA GLY A 3 24.87 20.89 46.39
C GLY A 3 25.34 20.34 45.04
N ALA A 4 24.52 19.50 44.41
CA ALA A 4 24.79 19.05 43.05
C ALA A 4 24.91 20.28 42.14
N PRO A 5 25.92 20.35 41.24
CA PRO A 5 26.03 21.45 40.30
C PRO A 5 24.77 21.45 39.42
N GLY A 6 23.91 22.45 39.62
CA GLY A 6 22.70 22.62 38.81
C GLY A 6 23.11 22.87 37.36
N GLN A 7 22.52 22.12 36.42
CA GLN A 7 22.66 22.43 34.99
C GLN A 7 22.14 23.83 34.74
N THR A 8 23.03 24.73 34.30
CA THR A 8 22.71 26.13 34.05
C THR A 8 22.07 26.36 32.68
N LEU A 9 22.08 25.35 31.81
CA LEU A 9 21.47 25.32 30.48
C LEU A 9 20.75 23.97 30.32
N THR A 10 19.59 23.97 29.67
CA THR A 10 18.86 22.77 29.25
C THR A 10 18.32 22.97 27.85
N ILE A 11 18.22 21.86 27.09
CA ILE A 11 17.60 21.85 25.77
C ILE A 11 16.25 21.14 25.88
N ASP A 12 15.17 21.92 25.87
CA ASP A 12 13.82 21.46 26.18
C ASP A 12 13.10 20.83 24.98
N ARG A 13 13.54 21.19 23.76
CA ARG A 13 13.02 20.66 22.49
C ARG A 13 14.10 20.76 21.43
N VAL A 14 14.19 19.72 20.60
CA VAL A 14 15.02 19.70 19.39
C VAL A 14 14.19 19.20 18.22
N ALA A 15 14.19 19.93 17.12
CA ALA A 15 13.64 19.52 15.85
C ALA A 15 14.73 19.61 14.77
N LEU A 16 15.11 18.46 14.22
CA LEU A 16 16.01 18.37 13.07
C LEU A 16 15.19 18.02 11.84
N HIS A 17 15.21 18.88 10.83
CA HIS A 17 14.58 18.64 9.54
C HIS A 17 15.64 18.47 8.47
N VAL A 18 15.59 17.36 7.73
CA VAL A 18 16.58 17.00 6.70
C VAL A 18 15.86 16.80 5.37
N VAL A 19 16.35 17.47 4.33
CA VAL A 19 15.84 17.39 2.97
C VAL A 19 16.97 16.91 2.06
N PRO A 20 17.11 15.59 1.87
CA PRO A 20 18.12 15.03 0.99
C PRO A 20 17.74 15.22 -0.49
N GLY A 21 18.55 15.99 -1.22
CA GLY A 21 18.45 16.14 -2.67
C GLY A 21 19.33 15.16 -3.44
N VAL A 22 19.37 15.31 -4.76
CA VAL A 22 20.16 14.41 -5.64
C VAL A 22 21.67 14.56 -5.41
N ARG A 23 22.13 15.78 -5.11
CA ARG A 23 23.56 16.10 -4.91
C ARG A 23 23.85 16.84 -3.60
N LEU A 24 22.85 17.50 -3.05
CA LEU A 24 22.96 18.37 -1.89
C LEU A 24 21.94 17.89 -0.85
N GLU A 25 22.28 18.04 0.42
CA GLU A 25 21.38 17.80 1.54
C GLU A 25 21.25 19.10 2.32
N ASP A 26 20.02 19.59 2.44
CA ASP A 26 19.70 20.73 3.28
C ASP A 26 19.21 20.22 4.64
N ALA A 27 19.69 20.85 5.71
CA ALA A 27 19.26 20.52 7.05
C ALA A 27 19.01 21.79 7.87
N THR A 28 17.92 21.76 8.63
CA THR A 28 17.53 22.83 9.55
C THR A 28 17.36 22.24 10.93
N LEU A 29 18.12 22.77 11.89
CA LEU A 29 17.99 22.46 13.30
C LEU A 29 17.31 23.60 14.00
N GLU A 30 16.24 23.29 14.71
CA GLU A 30 15.56 24.21 15.63
C GLU A 30 15.63 23.63 17.04
N LEU A 31 16.07 24.46 17.98
CA LEU A 31 16.17 24.06 19.38
C LEU A 31 15.61 25.15 20.29
N MET A 32 14.98 24.72 21.38
CA MET A 32 14.55 25.59 22.47
C MET A 32 15.51 25.41 23.63
N ALA A 33 16.36 26.40 23.87
CA ALA A 33 17.33 26.40 24.96
C ALA A 33 16.81 27.25 26.12
N ARG A 34 16.85 26.72 27.34
CA ARG A 34 16.56 27.47 28.57
C ARG A 34 17.84 27.59 29.38
N ALA A 35 18.28 28.84 29.63
CA ALA A 35 19.48 29.12 30.41
C ALA A 35 19.15 29.93 31.67
N SER A 36 19.64 29.50 32.83
CA SER A 36 19.56 30.27 34.08
C SER A 36 20.65 31.35 34.18
N ARG A 37 21.73 31.18 33.42
CA ARG A 37 22.82 32.15 33.27
C ARG A 37 23.31 32.11 31.84
N THR A 38 23.78 33.24 31.34
CA THR A 38 24.40 33.30 30.01
C THR A 38 25.61 32.37 29.96
N GLY A 39 25.66 31.51 28.94
CA GLY A 39 26.69 30.47 28.84
C GLY A 39 26.90 29.96 27.41
N PRO A 40 28.01 29.25 27.17
CA PRO A 40 28.30 28.68 25.85
C PRO A 40 27.45 27.44 25.58
N LEU A 41 27.02 27.30 24.33
CA LEU A 41 26.49 26.08 23.74
C LEU A 41 27.34 25.73 22.52
N THR A 42 27.81 24.50 22.48
CA THR A 42 28.65 23.95 21.43
C THR A 42 27.86 22.92 20.65
N LEU A 43 27.78 23.12 19.34
CA LEU A 43 27.11 22.23 18.41
C LEU A 43 28.15 21.59 17.49
N ARG A 44 28.23 20.26 17.49
CA ARG A 44 29.06 19.51 16.54
C ARG A 44 28.22 19.17 15.32
N LEU A 45 28.54 19.81 14.21
CA LEU A 45 27.93 19.60 12.91
C LEU A 45 28.66 18.49 12.15
N PRO A 46 28.01 17.84 11.17
CA PRO A 46 28.65 16.83 10.35
C PRO A 46 29.75 17.42 9.47
N GLU A 47 30.72 16.59 9.10
CA GLU A 47 31.79 17.01 8.20
C GLU A 47 31.25 17.50 6.84
N GLY A 48 31.85 18.57 6.32
CA GLY A 48 31.41 19.21 5.07
C GLY A 48 30.08 19.97 5.18
N ALA A 49 29.62 20.29 6.39
CA ALA A 49 28.48 21.18 6.60
C ALA A 49 28.87 22.65 6.40
N GLU A 50 28.23 23.31 5.45
CA GLU A 50 28.32 24.75 5.23
C GLU A 50 27.11 25.43 5.88
N VAL A 51 27.33 26.14 6.99
CA VAL A 51 26.27 26.86 7.70
C VAL A 51 25.86 28.09 6.88
N GLN A 52 24.57 28.18 6.56
CA GLN A 52 23.99 29.28 5.77
C GLN A 52 23.30 30.30 6.67
N GLU A 53 22.69 29.85 7.76
CA GLU A 53 21.88 30.68 8.65
C GLU A 53 22.14 30.29 10.10
N LEU A 54 22.35 31.29 10.95
CA LEU A 54 22.41 31.14 12.40
C LEU A 54 21.56 32.25 13.05
N LYS A 55 20.47 31.85 13.71
CA LYS A 55 19.60 32.74 14.48
C LYS A 55 19.57 32.32 15.94
N VAL A 56 19.75 33.28 16.84
CA VAL A 56 19.65 33.09 18.29
C VAL A 56 18.70 34.13 18.85
N GLY A 57 17.62 33.70 19.50
CA GLY A 57 16.57 34.60 19.99
C GLY A 57 15.78 35.29 18.86
N GLY A 58 15.81 34.73 17.65
CA GLY A 58 15.16 35.31 16.46
C GLY A 58 16.01 36.32 15.68
N SER A 59 17.19 36.70 16.19
CA SER A 59 18.12 37.62 15.50
C SER A 59 19.28 36.87 14.86
N ASP A 60 19.71 37.34 13.69
CA ASP A 60 20.89 36.81 13.00
C ASP A 60 22.15 37.04 13.83
N ARG A 61 23.00 36.01 13.90
CA ARG A 61 24.30 36.08 14.57
C ARG A 61 25.42 35.71 13.59
N PRO A 62 26.61 36.30 13.75
CA PRO A 62 27.75 35.95 12.92
C PRO A 62 28.11 34.48 13.13
N ILE A 63 28.31 33.77 12.01
CA ILE A 63 28.68 32.36 12.01
C ILE A 63 30.17 32.26 12.38
N ARG A 64 30.45 31.59 13.49
CA ARG A 64 31.82 31.29 13.94
C ARG A 64 32.00 29.78 14.03
N MET A 65 32.54 29.20 12.97
CA MET A 65 32.89 27.78 12.89
C MET A 65 34.35 27.59 13.32
N ASP A 66 34.60 26.57 14.14
CA ASP A 66 35.92 26.04 14.44
C ASP A 66 35.96 24.56 13.99
N GLY A 67 36.47 24.33 12.78
CA GLY A 67 36.35 23.04 12.10
C GLY A 67 34.88 22.64 11.88
N SER A 68 34.44 21.59 12.57
CA SER A 68 33.06 21.08 12.56
C SER A 68 32.22 21.54 13.76
N THR A 69 32.77 22.40 14.62
CA THR A 69 32.10 22.87 15.83
C THR A 69 31.59 24.30 15.64
N LEU A 70 30.30 24.49 15.90
CA LEU A 70 29.67 25.80 15.98
C LEU A 70 29.54 26.21 17.44
N ALA A 71 30.28 27.24 17.85
CA ALA A 71 30.19 27.79 19.19
C ALA A 71 29.23 28.97 19.21
N LEU A 72 28.23 28.94 20.10
CA LEU A 72 27.27 30.01 20.29
C LEU A 72 27.06 30.32 21.77
N THR A 73 26.67 31.55 22.08
CA THR A 73 26.38 31.99 23.45
C THR A 73 24.88 32.12 23.62
N ILE A 74 24.31 31.40 24.59
CA ILE A 74 22.90 31.48 24.95
C ILE A 74 22.76 32.49 26.08
N GLU A 75 21.94 33.51 25.87
CA GLU A 75 21.57 34.49 26.89
C GLU A 75 20.60 33.88 27.91
N THR A 76 20.53 34.47 29.10
CA THR A 76 19.61 34.03 30.16
C THR A 76 18.15 34.09 29.70
N GLY A 77 17.35 33.07 30.06
CA GLY A 77 15.96 32.90 29.68
C GLY A 77 15.74 31.77 28.68
N GLU A 78 14.55 31.73 28.09
CA GLU A 78 14.20 30.81 26.98
C GLU A 78 14.51 31.47 25.65
N ARG A 79 15.36 30.82 24.87
CA ARG A 79 15.83 31.35 23.58
C ARG A 79 15.68 30.28 22.50
N PRO A 80 14.91 30.55 21.43
CA PRO A 80 14.93 29.70 20.24
C PRO A 80 16.26 29.89 19.51
N VAL A 81 16.84 28.79 19.04
CA VAL A 81 18.01 28.81 18.16
C VAL A 81 17.67 28.04 16.89
N ARG A 82 18.02 28.62 15.75
CA ARG A 82 17.85 28.00 14.44
C ARG A 82 19.17 28.02 13.70
N VAL A 83 19.58 26.86 13.21
CA VAL A 83 20.80 26.67 12.43
C VAL A 83 20.41 25.96 11.14
N ALA A 84 20.68 26.57 10.00
CA ALA A 84 20.50 25.94 8.70
C ALA A 84 21.87 25.72 8.05
N TRP A 85 22.10 24.51 7.54
CA TRP A 85 23.31 24.17 6.82
C TRP A 85 23.01 23.31 5.60
N ARG A 86 23.95 23.30 4.67
CA ARG A 86 23.94 22.47 3.48
C ARG A 86 25.18 21.59 3.46
N ARG A 87 25.02 20.36 2.98
CA ARG A 87 26.13 19.43 2.74
C ARG A 87 26.13 18.95 1.30
N SER A 88 27.31 18.80 0.73
CA SER A 88 27.53 18.14 -0.56
C SER A 88 27.38 16.62 -0.45
N ALA A 89 26.17 16.15 -0.14
CA ALA A 89 25.82 14.74 -0.05
C ALA A 89 24.52 14.46 -0.82
N GLY A 90 24.57 13.55 -1.79
CA GLY A 90 23.41 13.12 -2.55
C GLY A 90 22.66 11.96 -1.89
N ILE A 91 21.38 11.82 -2.21
CA ILE A 91 20.56 10.69 -1.76
C ILE A 91 20.94 9.39 -2.49
N GLY A 92 21.65 8.51 -1.79
CA GLY A 92 21.90 7.13 -2.20
C GLY A 92 20.71 6.19 -1.94
N PRO A 93 20.87 4.87 -2.18
CA PRO A 93 19.86 3.88 -1.82
C PRO A 93 19.63 3.84 -0.30
N LEU A 94 20.71 3.84 0.49
CA LEU A 94 20.64 3.98 1.93
C LEU A 94 21.02 5.40 2.30
N HIS A 95 20.05 6.16 2.81
CA HIS A 95 20.26 7.49 3.36
C HIS A 95 20.23 7.41 4.88
N ARG A 96 21.25 7.96 5.55
CA ARG A 96 21.32 8.04 7.01
C ARG A 96 21.53 9.48 7.41
N VAL A 97 20.74 9.95 8.37
CA VAL A 97 20.90 11.28 8.93
C VAL A 97 22.30 11.41 9.56
N ALA A 98 22.95 12.52 9.22
CA ALA A 98 24.31 12.78 9.64
C ALA A 98 24.39 13.04 11.15
N PRO A 99 25.53 12.74 11.79
CA PRO A 99 25.67 12.93 13.21
C PRO A 99 25.64 14.43 13.55
N VAL A 100 24.79 14.79 14.49
CA VAL A 100 24.72 16.12 15.09
C VAL A 100 24.74 15.90 16.60
N ALA A 101 25.58 16.61 17.33
CA ALA A 101 25.71 16.43 18.78
C ALA A 101 25.82 17.78 19.50
N PHE A 102 25.35 17.79 20.75
CA PHE A 102 25.52 18.88 21.70
C PHE A 102 26.24 18.36 22.92
N ASP A 103 26.94 19.23 23.63
CA ASP A 103 27.60 18.87 24.89
C ASP A 103 26.61 18.75 26.07
N GLN A 104 25.31 19.02 25.84
CA GLN A 104 24.27 18.96 26.86
C GLN A 104 23.17 17.95 26.52
N PRO A 105 22.55 17.31 27.54
CA PRO A 105 21.41 16.44 27.31
C PRO A 105 20.25 17.23 26.71
N SER A 106 19.50 16.59 25.81
CA SER A 106 18.32 17.16 25.20
C SER A 106 17.11 16.26 25.37
N VAL A 107 15.95 16.91 25.47
CA VAL A 107 14.67 16.23 25.58
C VAL A 107 13.75 16.63 24.42
N ASN A 108 12.71 15.84 24.18
CA ASN A 108 11.74 16.04 23.10
C ASN A 108 12.41 16.22 21.74
N VAL A 109 13.19 15.22 21.34
CA VAL A 109 13.91 15.22 20.08
C VAL A 109 13.03 14.67 18.97
N VAL A 110 12.78 15.48 17.96
CA VAL A 110 12.12 15.10 16.72
C VAL A 110 13.12 15.19 15.58
N VAL A 111 13.31 14.11 14.84
CA VAL A 111 14.06 14.12 13.58
C VAL A 111 13.08 13.84 12.46
N SER A 112 13.13 14.64 11.40
CA SER A 112 12.28 14.46 10.24
C SER A 112 13.10 14.47 8.96
N THR A 113 12.74 13.60 8.02
CA THR A 113 13.38 13.49 6.72
C THR A 113 12.32 13.63 5.64
N GLN A 114 12.45 14.64 4.78
CA GLN A 114 11.59 14.85 3.64
C GLN A 114 12.24 14.30 2.39
N LEU A 115 11.80 13.13 1.94
CA LEU A 115 12.34 12.50 0.73
C LEU A 115 11.93 13.27 -0.53
N PRO A 116 12.82 13.32 -1.54
CA PRO A 116 12.49 13.91 -2.82
C PRO A 116 11.43 13.05 -3.53
N PRO A 117 10.58 13.67 -4.38
CA PRO A 117 9.57 12.93 -5.14
C PRO A 117 10.25 11.91 -6.08
N GLY A 118 9.55 10.81 -6.37
CA GLY A 118 10.06 9.77 -7.27
C GLY A 118 11.05 8.79 -6.64
N ARG A 119 11.06 8.69 -5.31
CA ARG A 119 11.75 7.64 -4.56
C ARG A 119 10.73 6.64 -4.02
N TRP A 120 11.02 5.36 -4.20
CA TRP A 120 10.27 4.27 -3.60
C TRP A 120 10.90 3.91 -2.25
N ILE A 121 10.19 4.16 -1.15
CA ILE A 121 10.68 3.83 0.20
C ILE A 121 10.54 2.33 0.41
N LEU A 122 11.65 1.65 0.67
CA LEU A 122 11.65 0.21 0.95
C LEU A 122 11.57 -0.03 2.45
N LEU A 123 12.45 0.59 3.22
CA LEU A 123 12.51 0.41 4.68
C LEU A 123 12.89 1.73 5.33
N ALA A 124 12.43 1.94 6.55
CA ALA A 124 12.83 3.05 7.39
C ALA A 124 13.13 2.52 8.78
N GLY A 125 14.17 3.07 9.43
CA GLY A 125 14.57 2.67 10.76
C GLY A 125 15.19 3.83 11.52
N GLY A 126 15.13 3.78 12.84
CA GLY A 126 15.59 4.89 13.67
C GLY A 126 15.35 4.65 15.16
N PRO A 127 15.27 5.71 15.98
CA PRO A 127 15.05 5.60 17.42
C PRO A 127 13.67 4.97 17.74
N ALA A 128 13.39 4.79 19.03
CA ALA A 128 12.29 3.97 19.54
C ALA A 128 10.90 4.27 18.95
N TRP A 129 10.62 5.52 18.54
CA TRP A 129 9.34 5.89 17.93
C TRP A 129 9.58 6.44 16.53
N GLY A 130 9.07 5.78 15.49
CA GLY A 130 9.33 6.13 14.11
C GLY A 130 8.31 5.59 13.11
N PRO A 131 8.53 5.82 11.80
CA PRO A 131 7.69 5.31 10.73
C PRO A 131 7.82 3.78 10.62
N ALA A 132 6.68 3.13 10.35
CA ALA A 132 6.59 1.72 10.02
C ALA A 132 6.12 1.57 8.57
N VAL A 133 6.86 0.79 7.78
CA VAL A 133 6.51 0.44 6.40
C VAL A 133 5.65 -0.82 6.44
N LEU A 134 4.33 -0.65 6.48
CA LEU A 134 3.38 -1.75 6.69
C LEU A 134 3.24 -2.68 5.47
N PHE A 135 3.56 -2.17 4.28
CA PHE A 135 3.42 -2.90 3.02
C PHE A 135 4.06 -4.29 3.03
N TRP A 136 5.24 -4.46 3.64
CA TRP A 136 5.90 -5.77 3.66
C TRP A 136 5.17 -6.81 4.52
N GLY A 137 4.60 -6.39 5.64
CA GLY A 137 3.76 -7.26 6.47
C GLY A 137 2.48 -7.65 5.74
N TYR A 138 1.84 -6.67 5.08
CA TYR A 138 0.67 -6.91 4.23
C TYR A 138 1.00 -7.87 3.08
N LEU A 139 2.10 -7.63 2.35
CA LEU A 139 2.55 -8.47 1.26
C LEU A 139 2.85 -9.90 1.73
N ALA A 140 3.46 -10.08 2.90
CA ALA A 140 3.68 -11.41 3.47
C ALA A 140 2.37 -12.18 3.68
N ILE A 141 1.32 -11.51 4.17
CA ILE A 141 -0.02 -12.10 4.32
C ILE A 141 -0.62 -12.44 2.96
N VAL A 142 -0.54 -11.52 1.98
CA VAL A 142 -1.03 -11.76 0.62
C VAL A 142 -0.33 -12.97 -0.02
N LEU A 143 0.99 -13.07 0.11
CA LEU A 143 1.77 -14.20 -0.41
C LEU A 143 1.39 -15.50 0.30
N LEU A 144 1.19 -15.47 1.62
CA LEU A 144 0.73 -16.64 2.38
C LEU A 144 -0.63 -17.13 1.85
N VAL A 145 -1.61 -16.23 1.71
CA VAL A 145 -2.94 -16.53 1.17
C VAL A 145 -2.85 -17.04 -0.26
N ALA A 146 -2.04 -16.43 -1.11
CA ALA A 146 -1.82 -16.85 -2.48
C ALA A 146 -1.27 -18.30 -2.55
N LEU A 147 -0.28 -18.61 -1.71
CA LEU A 147 0.32 -19.94 -1.65
C LEU A 147 -0.61 -21.00 -1.05
N THR A 148 -1.52 -20.62 -0.14
CA THR A 148 -2.54 -21.55 0.37
C THR A 148 -3.63 -21.79 -0.67
N LEU A 149 -4.07 -20.75 -1.40
CA LEU A 149 -5.02 -20.89 -2.50
C LEU A 149 -4.50 -21.86 -3.57
N GLY A 150 -3.23 -21.75 -3.97
CA GLY A 150 -2.64 -22.63 -4.97
C GLY A 150 -2.51 -24.10 -4.56
N ARG A 151 -2.70 -24.44 -3.28
CA ARG A 151 -2.74 -25.82 -2.79
C ARG A 151 -4.14 -26.41 -2.75
N LEU A 152 -5.18 -25.61 -2.98
CA LEU A 152 -6.55 -26.11 -3.02
C LEU A 152 -6.74 -26.97 -4.28
N PRO A 153 -7.46 -28.12 -4.18
CA PRO A 153 -7.72 -28.98 -5.34
C PRO A 153 -8.58 -28.28 -6.40
N LEU A 154 -9.34 -27.26 -6.00
CA LEU A 154 -10.16 -26.41 -6.86
C LEU A 154 -9.36 -25.29 -7.55
N SER A 155 -8.09 -25.08 -7.19
CA SER A 155 -7.29 -23.98 -7.72
C SER A 155 -6.94 -24.21 -9.19
N PRO A 156 -7.30 -23.28 -10.10
CA PRO A 156 -6.92 -23.39 -11.50
C PRO A 156 -5.47 -22.95 -11.77
N LEU A 157 -4.82 -22.28 -10.81
CA LEU A 157 -3.47 -21.75 -10.93
C LEU A 157 -2.49 -22.48 -10.00
N GLN A 158 -1.23 -22.53 -10.40
CA GLN A 158 -0.15 -23.05 -9.56
C GLN A 158 0.16 -22.09 -8.39
N PRO A 159 0.71 -22.57 -7.25
CA PRO A 159 1.01 -21.72 -6.10
C PRO A 159 1.86 -20.49 -6.43
N TRP A 160 2.85 -20.63 -7.32
CA TRP A 160 3.71 -19.52 -7.71
C TRP A 160 2.99 -18.51 -8.62
N GLU A 161 2.02 -18.95 -9.44
CA GLU A 161 1.20 -18.06 -10.26
C GLU A 161 0.29 -17.21 -9.38
N TRP A 162 -0.30 -17.82 -8.34
CA TRP A 162 -1.03 -17.09 -7.31
C TRP A 162 -0.14 -16.09 -6.58
N ALA A 163 1.07 -16.48 -6.20
CA ALA A 163 2.00 -15.59 -5.52
C ALA A 163 2.38 -14.39 -6.40
N LEU A 164 2.65 -14.63 -7.68
CA LEU A 164 2.99 -13.57 -8.63
C LEU A 164 1.78 -12.69 -8.96
N LEU A 165 0.57 -13.25 -9.11
CA LEU A 165 -0.67 -12.49 -9.24
C LEU A 165 -0.89 -11.60 -8.01
N GLY A 166 -0.76 -12.17 -6.81
CA GLY A 166 -0.86 -11.49 -5.52
C GLY A 166 0.12 -10.33 -5.39
N LEU A 167 1.37 -10.52 -5.83
CA LEU A 167 2.40 -9.49 -5.82
C LEU A 167 2.00 -8.24 -6.62
N GLY A 168 1.48 -8.42 -7.85
CA GLY A 168 1.12 -7.28 -8.69
C GLY A 168 -0.20 -6.60 -8.34
N ILE A 169 -1.11 -7.31 -7.66
CA ILE A 169 -2.34 -6.71 -7.12
C ILE A 169 -2.19 -6.26 -5.65
N ALA A 170 -1.01 -6.38 -5.05
CA ALA A 170 -0.78 -6.00 -3.65
C ALA A 170 -1.03 -4.51 -3.37
N ASN A 171 -0.96 -3.65 -4.39
CA ASN A 171 -1.32 -2.23 -4.26
C ASN A 171 -2.84 -1.98 -4.30
N LEU A 172 -3.64 -2.99 -4.66
CA LEU A 172 -5.09 -2.88 -4.64
C LEU A 172 -5.63 -3.12 -3.23
N PRO A 173 -6.78 -2.51 -2.90
CA PRO A 173 -7.54 -2.88 -1.71
C PRO A 173 -7.84 -4.38 -1.67
N VAL A 174 -7.86 -4.95 -0.46
CA VAL A 174 -8.10 -6.39 -0.22
C VAL A 174 -9.37 -6.90 -0.92
N PHE A 175 -10.44 -6.10 -0.94
CA PHE A 175 -11.69 -6.50 -1.60
C PHE A 175 -11.51 -6.70 -3.11
N ALA A 176 -10.72 -5.85 -3.78
CA ALA A 176 -10.47 -5.95 -5.22
C ALA A 176 -9.61 -7.18 -5.54
N ALA A 177 -8.60 -7.46 -4.72
CA ALA A 177 -7.81 -8.69 -4.82
C ALA A 177 -8.69 -9.93 -4.62
N GLY A 178 -9.61 -9.90 -3.65
CA GLY A 178 -10.58 -10.95 -3.38
C GLY A 178 -11.55 -11.20 -4.54
N ILE A 179 -11.98 -10.15 -5.25
CA ILE A 179 -12.84 -10.28 -6.44
C ILE A 179 -12.10 -11.00 -7.58
N VAL A 180 -10.85 -10.62 -7.84
CA VAL A 180 -10.01 -11.28 -8.86
C VAL A 180 -9.75 -12.73 -8.48
N ALA A 181 -9.37 -13.01 -7.24
CA ALA A 181 -9.09 -14.36 -6.77
C ALA A 181 -10.36 -15.24 -6.77
N GLY A 182 -11.48 -14.70 -6.28
CA GLY A 182 -12.77 -15.37 -6.26
C GLY A 182 -13.26 -15.73 -7.65
N TRP A 183 -13.02 -14.86 -8.66
CA TRP A 183 -13.37 -15.15 -10.04
C TRP A 183 -12.73 -16.45 -10.54
N PHE A 184 -11.42 -16.66 -10.31
CA PHE A 184 -10.75 -17.90 -10.72
C PHE A 184 -11.35 -19.14 -10.05
N LEU A 185 -11.63 -19.08 -8.75
CA LEU A 185 -12.18 -20.20 -8.00
C LEU A 185 -13.62 -20.52 -8.42
N VAL A 186 -14.46 -19.49 -8.62
CA VAL A 186 -15.84 -19.66 -9.08
C VAL A 186 -15.87 -20.22 -10.50
N MET A 187 -14.99 -19.76 -11.39
CA MET A 187 -14.87 -20.29 -12.75
C MET A 187 -14.43 -21.77 -12.76
N ALA A 188 -13.47 -22.14 -11.90
CA ALA A 188 -13.07 -23.54 -11.72
C ALA A 188 -14.22 -24.40 -11.18
N TRP A 189 -14.95 -23.91 -10.16
CA TRP A 189 -16.13 -24.61 -9.62
C TRP A 189 -17.25 -24.78 -10.65
N ARG A 190 -17.52 -23.75 -11.46
CA ARG A 190 -18.56 -23.75 -12.50
C ARG A 190 -18.24 -24.72 -13.64
N ARG A 191 -16.98 -25.12 -13.84
CA ARG A 191 -16.59 -26.07 -14.88
C ARG A 191 -17.11 -27.49 -14.60
N ASP A 192 -17.18 -27.88 -13.33
CA ASP A 192 -17.49 -29.26 -12.93
C ASP A 192 -18.96 -29.45 -12.50
N ARG A 193 -19.77 -28.38 -12.53
CA ARG A 193 -21.16 -28.40 -12.07
C ARG A 193 -22.14 -27.92 -13.14
N VAL A 194 -23.14 -28.75 -13.37
CA VAL A 194 -24.29 -28.43 -14.24
C VAL A 194 -25.50 -28.19 -13.35
N LEU A 195 -26.07 -26.98 -13.40
CA LEU A 195 -27.29 -26.66 -12.65
C LEU A 195 -28.52 -27.31 -13.30
N ALA A 196 -29.45 -27.78 -12.48
CA ALA A 196 -30.68 -28.42 -12.95
C ALA A 196 -31.73 -27.40 -13.43
N SER A 197 -31.81 -26.23 -12.80
CA SER A 197 -32.77 -25.17 -13.15
C SER A 197 -32.22 -24.23 -14.22
N ALA A 198 -32.99 -24.00 -15.28
CA ALA A 198 -32.65 -23.06 -16.36
C ALA A 198 -32.55 -21.61 -15.87
N VAL A 199 -33.46 -21.18 -14.97
CA VAL A 199 -33.46 -19.80 -14.44
C VAL A 199 -32.24 -19.54 -13.56
N LEU A 200 -31.86 -20.50 -12.71
CA LEU A 200 -30.65 -20.38 -11.88
C LEU A 200 -29.39 -20.41 -12.73
N HIS A 201 -29.40 -21.16 -13.84
CA HIS A 201 -28.30 -21.22 -14.80
C HIS A 201 -28.09 -19.86 -15.49
N ASP A 202 -29.14 -19.27 -16.03
CA ASP A 202 -29.08 -17.98 -16.73
C ASP A 202 -28.70 -16.82 -15.77
N LEU A 203 -29.25 -16.82 -14.54
CA LEU A 203 -28.88 -15.83 -13.52
C LEU A 203 -27.42 -15.95 -13.11
N LEU A 204 -26.92 -17.18 -12.93
CA LEU A 204 -25.51 -17.41 -12.63
C LEU A 204 -24.61 -16.95 -13.79
N GLN A 205 -25.02 -17.18 -15.05
CA GLN A 205 -24.27 -16.71 -16.21
C GLN A 205 -24.18 -15.19 -16.28
N LEU A 206 -25.28 -14.48 -16.00
CA LEU A 206 -25.27 -13.02 -15.91
C LEU A 206 -24.36 -12.53 -14.78
N ALA A 207 -24.45 -13.15 -13.60
CA ALA A 207 -23.58 -12.83 -12.47
C ALA A 207 -22.10 -13.07 -12.78
N LEU A 208 -21.78 -14.17 -13.47
CA LEU A 208 -20.41 -14.47 -13.92
C LEU A 208 -19.92 -13.49 -14.98
N ALA A 209 -20.79 -13.07 -15.92
CA ALA A 209 -20.46 -12.03 -16.90
C ALA A 209 -20.05 -10.72 -16.21
N LEU A 210 -20.86 -10.27 -15.26
CA LEU A 210 -20.56 -9.08 -14.46
C LEU A 210 -19.26 -9.24 -13.66
N TRP A 211 -19.07 -10.40 -13.01
CA TRP A 211 -17.86 -10.68 -12.23
C TRP A 211 -16.61 -10.71 -13.12
N THR A 212 -16.66 -11.28 -14.32
CA THR A 212 -15.55 -11.28 -15.28
C THR A 212 -15.16 -9.86 -15.66
N VAL A 213 -16.14 -9.00 -15.99
CA VAL A 213 -15.86 -7.58 -16.30
C VAL A 213 -15.20 -6.90 -15.10
N LEU A 214 -15.72 -7.12 -13.90
CA LEU A 214 -15.17 -6.51 -12.68
C LEU A 214 -13.73 -6.98 -12.39
N ALA A 215 -13.45 -8.27 -12.55
CA ALA A 215 -12.10 -8.82 -12.39
C ALA A 215 -11.12 -8.24 -13.43
N LEU A 216 -11.54 -8.11 -14.69
CA LEU A 216 -10.73 -7.48 -15.74
C LEU A 216 -10.46 -6.00 -15.46
N VAL A 217 -11.46 -5.26 -14.98
CA VAL A 217 -11.30 -3.87 -14.57
C VAL A 217 -10.28 -3.76 -13.45
N PHE A 218 -10.34 -4.60 -12.42
CA PHE A 218 -9.35 -4.56 -11.34
C PHE A 218 -7.94 -4.95 -11.79
N LEU A 219 -7.80 -5.94 -12.68
CA LEU A 219 -6.50 -6.26 -13.29
C LEU A 219 -5.93 -5.08 -14.10
N TYR A 220 -6.77 -4.41 -14.89
CA TYR A 220 -6.38 -3.20 -15.60
C TYR A 220 -5.94 -2.09 -14.63
N VAL A 221 -6.73 -1.83 -13.58
CA VAL A 221 -6.40 -0.84 -12.55
C VAL A 221 -5.07 -1.20 -11.87
N ALA A 222 -4.81 -2.46 -11.54
CA ALA A 222 -3.53 -2.88 -10.97
C ALA A 222 -2.34 -2.54 -11.89
N VAL A 223 -2.46 -2.83 -13.19
CA VAL A 223 -1.41 -2.48 -14.18
C VAL A 223 -1.25 -0.97 -14.31
N HIS A 224 -2.37 -0.23 -14.40
CA HIS A 224 -2.37 1.22 -14.53
C HIS A 224 -1.71 1.90 -13.32
N GLN A 225 -2.13 1.55 -12.11
CA GLN A 225 -1.56 2.07 -10.87
C GLN A 225 -0.09 1.64 -10.72
N GLY A 226 0.25 0.40 -11.08
CA GLY A 226 1.61 -0.12 -10.99
C GLY A 226 2.63 0.57 -11.89
N LEU A 227 2.22 1.04 -13.07
CA LEU A 227 3.14 1.69 -14.02
C LEU A 227 3.19 3.21 -13.85
N LEU A 228 2.05 3.84 -13.56
CA LEU A 228 1.92 5.30 -13.59
C LEU A 228 2.03 5.95 -12.21
N LEU A 229 1.52 5.30 -11.16
CA LEU A 229 1.48 5.86 -9.81
C LEU A 229 2.68 5.42 -8.96
N GLN A 230 2.87 6.11 -7.84
CA GLN A 230 3.83 5.72 -6.80
C GLN A 230 3.20 4.60 -5.96
N PRO A 231 3.96 3.52 -5.64
CA PRO A 231 3.44 2.46 -4.78
C PRO A 231 3.16 3.03 -3.39
N ASP A 232 1.98 2.72 -2.86
CA ASP A 232 1.63 3.06 -1.48
C ASP A 232 2.32 2.07 -0.55
N MET A 233 3.35 2.55 0.14
CA MET A 233 4.11 1.72 1.08
C MET A 233 3.46 1.65 2.46
N GLN A 234 2.28 2.24 2.61
CA GLN A 234 1.47 2.29 3.82
C GLN A 234 2.31 2.77 4.99
N VAL A 235 3.08 3.85 4.76
CA VAL A 235 3.94 4.42 5.77
C VAL A 235 3.07 5.05 6.84
N SER A 236 3.20 4.56 8.08
CA SER A 236 2.42 5.05 9.22
C SER A 236 3.29 5.20 10.46
N GLY A 237 2.77 5.89 11.48
CA GLY A 237 3.47 6.11 12.76
C GLY A 237 4.14 7.49 12.88
N GLY A 238 4.03 8.11 14.06
CA GLY A 238 4.68 9.40 14.36
C GLY A 238 4.22 10.59 13.51
N GLY A 239 3.06 10.50 12.84
CA GLY A 239 2.61 11.49 11.86
C GLY A 239 3.43 11.49 10.56
N SER A 240 4.09 10.36 10.26
CA SER A 240 4.83 10.15 9.02
C SER A 240 3.87 9.91 7.85
N THR A 241 4.32 10.26 6.65
CA THR A 241 3.64 10.05 5.37
C THR A 241 4.64 9.46 4.36
N GLU A 242 4.17 9.19 3.13
CA GLU A 242 4.98 8.63 2.03
C GLU A 242 6.23 9.48 1.66
N THR A 243 6.25 10.76 2.01
CA THR A 243 7.39 11.65 1.71
C THR A 243 8.03 12.24 2.95
N LEU A 244 7.29 12.36 4.05
CA LEU A 244 7.78 12.94 5.29
C LEU A 244 7.85 11.86 6.37
N LEU A 245 9.08 11.46 6.72
CA LEU A 245 9.32 10.50 7.77
C LEU A 245 9.68 11.22 9.07
N ARG A 246 9.05 10.83 10.18
CA ARG A 246 9.25 11.46 11.50
C ARG A 246 9.61 10.43 12.55
N TRP A 247 10.67 10.73 13.28
CA TRP A 247 11.14 9.96 14.42
C TRP A 247 11.14 10.84 15.67
N TYR A 248 10.74 10.25 16.79
CA TYR A 248 10.69 10.92 18.08
C TYR A 248 11.50 10.15 19.13
N GLN A 249 12.16 10.89 20.02
CA GLN A 249 12.86 10.37 21.17
C GLN A 249 12.72 11.33 22.36
N ASP A 250 12.25 10.82 23.49
CA ASP A 250 11.99 11.64 24.68
C ASP A 250 13.27 12.24 25.27
N ARG A 251 14.35 11.46 25.37
CA ARG A 251 15.63 11.91 25.91
C ARG A 251 16.81 11.36 25.12
N THR A 252 17.81 12.20 24.92
CA THR A 252 19.14 11.78 24.49
C THR A 252 20.20 12.48 25.34
N ALA A 253 21.14 11.69 25.87
CA ALA A 253 22.29 12.18 26.64
C ALA A 253 23.55 12.35 25.77
N GLY A 254 23.42 12.19 24.44
CA GLY A 254 24.55 12.22 23.51
C GLY A 254 24.13 12.73 22.13
N PRO A 255 24.70 12.20 21.03
CA PRO A 255 24.35 12.66 19.68
C PRO A 255 22.86 12.49 19.41
N LEU A 256 22.32 13.34 18.55
CA LEU A 256 20.97 13.20 18.03
C LEU A 256 20.80 11.83 17.37
N PRO A 257 19.58 11.26 17.44
CA PRO A 257 19.31 9.99 16.78
C PRO A 257 19.56 10.12 15.29
N ARG A 258 20.09 9.04 14.72
CA ARG A 258 20.49 8.97 13.31
C ARG A 258 19.58 8.00 12.56
N PRO A 259 18.32 8.38 12.28
CA PRO A 259 17.46 7.54 11.49
C PRO A 259 18.03 7.33 10.09
N TRP A 260 17.59 6.24 9.47
CA TRP A 260 17.97 5.84 8.14
C TRP A 260 16.75 5.42 7.33
N VAL A 261 16.88 5.55 6.02
CA VAL A 261 15.86 5.21 5.04
C VAL A 261 16.55 4.47 3.92
N LEU A 262 16.03 3.29 3.60
CA LEU A 262 16.37 2.54 2.41
C LEU A 262 15.32 2.87 1.34
N SER A 263 15.77 3.42 0.22
CA SER A 263 14.92 3.78 -0.92
C SER A 263 15.53 3.32 -2.23
N ALA A 264 14.69 3.13 -3.24
CA ALA A 264 15.10 2.86 -4.60
C ALA A 264 14.57 3.95 -5.56
N PRO A 265 15.23 4.16 -6.71
CA PRO A 265 14.65 4.96 -7.79
C PRO A 265 13.32 4.35 -8.27
N LEU A 266 12.32 5.19 -8.55
CA LEU A 266 10.98 4.73 -8.97
C LEU A 266 11.00 3.93 -10.29
N TRP A 267 12.00 4.12 -11.16
CA TRP A 267 12.11 3.33 -12.38
C TRP A 267 12.28 1.83 -12.10
N LEU A 268 12.91 1.46 -10.98
CA LEU A 268 13.12 0.04 -10.63
C LEU A 268 11.78 -0.63 -10.34
N TYR A 269 10.91 0.05 -9.59
CA TYR A 269 9.54 -0.39 -9.36
C TYR A 269 8.75 -0.52 -10.67
N ARG A 270 8.84 0.49 -11.55
CA ARG A 270 8.17 0.46 -12.86
C ARG A 270 8.66 -0.68 -13.75
N ALA A 271 9.96 -0.98 -13.73
CA ALA A 271 10.52 -2.11 -14.45
C ALA A 271 9.98 -3.44 -13.92
N LEU A 272 9.89 -3.60 -12.59
CA LEU A 272 9.29 -4.78 -11.96
C LEU A 272 7.81 -4.92 -12.35
N MET A 273 7.03 -3.83 -12.32
CA MET A 273 5.62 -3.84 -12.73
C MET A 273 5.44 -4.09 -14.23
N LEU A 274 6.38 -3.65 -15.07
CA LEU A 274 6.37 -3.95 -16.50
C LEU A 274 6.64 -5.43 -16.77
N LEU A 275 7.64 -6.01 -16.11
CA LEU A 275 7.91 -7.45 -16.20
C LEU A 275 6.70 -8.26 -15.72
N TRP A 276 6.07 -7.81 -14.64
CA TRP A 276 4.86 -8.42 -14.12
C TRP A 276 3.68 -8.32 -15.11
N SER A 277 3.45 -7.15 -15.73
CA SER A 277 2.35 -6.98 -16.68
C SER A 277 2.56 -7.78 -17.97
N LEU A 278 3.79 -7.91 -18.44
CA LEU A 278 4.18 -8.81 -19.54
C LEU A 278 3.88 -10.27 -19.19
N TRP A 279 4.25 -10.69 -17.98
CA TRP A 279 3.90 -12.01 -17.48
C TRP A 279 2.38 -12.21 -17.42
N LEU A 280 1.63 -11.26 -16.87
CA LEU A 280 0.18 -11.31 -16.77
C LEU A 280 -0.47 -11.44 -18.15
N ALA A 281 -0.03 -10.64 -19.13
CA ALA A 281 -0.52 -10.71 -20.51
C ALA A 281 -0.29 -12.09 -21.12
N SER A 282 0.91 -12.66 -20.95
CA SER A 282 1.24 -14.01 -21.44
C SER A 282 0.37 -15.11 -20.79
N ARG A 283 0.00 -14.92 -19.52
CA ARG A 283 -0.87 -15.84 -18.79
C ARG A 283 -2.34 -15.67 -19.16
N LEU A 284 -2.79 -14.44 -19.41
CA LEU A 284 -4.14 -14.15 -19.85
C LEU A 284 -4.46 -14.83 -21.19
N MET A 285 -3.48 -14.95 -22.10
CA MET A 285 -3.63 -15.72 -23.35
C MET A 285 -3.90 -17.20 -23.12
N LYS A 286 -3.44 -17.77 -21.99
CA LYS A 286 -3.71 -19.17 -21.60
C LYS A 286 -5.01 -19.28 -20.81
N TRP A 287 -5.31 -18.30 -19.97
CA TRP A 287 -6.51 -18.28 -19.13
C TRP A 287 -7.77 -17.94 -19.91
N ALA A 288 -7.70 -17.17 -21.01
CA ALA A 288 -8.86 -16.80 -21.80
C ALA A 288 -9.55 -18.01 -22.46
N PRO A 289 -8.84 -18.93 -23.17
CA PRO A 289 -9.45 -20.16 -23.67
C PRO A 289 -10.01 -21.06 -22.56
N TRP A 290 -9.31 -21.13 -21.42
CA TRP A 290 -9.76 -21.91 -20.26
C TRP A 290 -11.04 -21.34 -19.63
N GLY A 291 -11.10 -20.02 -19.46
CA GLY A 291 -12.28 -19.32 -18.96
C GLY A 291 -13.46 -19.46 -19.90
N TRP A 292 -13.22 -19.34 -21.21
CA TRP A 292 -14.24 -19.57 -22.24
C TRP A 292 -14.77 -21.01 -22.22
N GLY A 293 -13.89 -22.01 -22.12
CA GLY A 293 -14.29 -23.41 -21.98
C GLY A 293 -15.12 -23.65 -20.70
N SER A 294 -14.76 -22.99 -19.60
CA SER A 294 -15.51 -23.07 -18.34
C SER A 294 -16.90 -22.44 -18.50
N TRP A 295 -17.02 -21.30 -19.19
CA TRP A 295 -18.30 -20.67 -19.54
C TRP A 295 -19.20 -21.51 -20.45
N ASN A 296 -18.63 -22.34 -21.32
CA ASN A 296 -19.39 -23.15 -22.29
C ASN A 296 -19.79 -24.55 -21.77
N SER A 297 -19.25 -25.01 -20.65
CA SER A 297 -19.65 -26.30 -20.07
C SER A 297 -21.14 -26.26 -19.66
N GLY A 298 -22.00 -27.03 -20.33
CA GLY A 298 -23.43 -27.16 -20.02
C GLY A 298 -24.44 -26.34 -20.85
N SER A 299 -24.00 -25.71 -21.95
CA SER A 299 -24.72 -24.76 -22.84
C SER A 299 -24.72 -23.30 -22.38
N LEU A 300 -24.62 -22.38 -23.37
CA LEU A 300 -24.51 -20.93 -23.16
C LEU A 300 -25.81 -20.28 -22.67
N TRP A 301 -26.97 -20.86 -22.98
CA TRP A 301 -28.28 -20.41 -22.53
C TRP A 301 -29.22 -21.61 -22.55
N ARG A 302 -30.03 -21.79 -21.51
CA ARG A 302 -31.06 -22.83 -21.53
C ARG A 302 -32.40 -22.20 -21.88
N PRO A 303 -33.14 -22.73 -22.88
CA PRO A 303 -34.45 -22.19 -23.19
C PRO A 303 -35.33 -22.30 -21.93
N LEU A 304 -35.94 -21.17 -21.51
CA LEU A 304 -36.89 -21.19 -20.41
C LEU A 304 -37.96 -22.25 -20.70
N PRO A 305 -38.38 -23.06 -19.70
CA PRO A 305 -39.46 -24.01 -19.88
C PRO A 305 -40.67 -23.25 -20.41
N ARG A 306 -41.06 -23.53 -21.66
CA ARG A 306 -42.35 -23.07 -22.17
C ARG A 306 -43.38 -23.74 -21.29
N THR A 307 -44.10 -22.96 -20.49
CA THR A 307 -45.31 -23.44 -19.83
C THR A 307 -46.16 -24.07 -20.92
N PRO A 308 -46.56 -25.36 -20.81
CA PRO A 308 -47.45 -25.95 -21.79
C PRO A 308 -48.70 -25.06 -21.82
N ARG A 309 -48.94 -24.34 -22.94
CA ARG A 309 -50.27 -23.79 -23.19
C ARG A 309 -51.19 -25.00 -23.16
N GLY A 310 -52.17 -24.95 -22.25
CA GLY A 310 -53.08 -26.05 -21.97
C GLY A 310 -53.55 -26.72 -23.25
N ALA A 311 -53.47 -28.05 -23.27
CA ALA A 311 -54.10 -28.85 -24.30
C ALA A 311 -55.59 -28.44 -24.41
N PRO A 312 -56.18 -28.39 -25.62
CA PRO A 312 -57.62 -28.17 -25.73
C PRO A 312 -58.32 -29.33 -25.02
N VAL A 313 -59.24 -28.99 -24.11
CA VAL A 313 -60.13 -29.95 -23.47
C VAL A 313 -60.92 -30.67 -24.59
N PRO A 314 -60.93 -32.02 -24.66
CA PRO A 314 -61.83 -32.73 -25.57
C PRO A 314 -63.27 -32.46 -25.11
N GLY A 315 -64.10 -31.91 -26.00
CA GLY A 315 -65.51 -31.66 -25.73
C GLY A 315 -66.21 -32.96 -25.30
N SER A 316 -66.89 -32.91 -24.16
CA SER A 316 -67.74 -33.99 -23.67
C SER A 316 -68.97 -34.13 -24.57
N GLU A 317 -69.20 -35.37 -25.02
CA GLU A 317 -70.43 -35.83 -25.68
C GLU A 317 -71.66 -35.51 -24.82
N GLY A 318 -72.63 -34.80 -25.41
CA GLY A 318 -73.99 -34.70 -24.91
C GLY A 318 -74.84 -35.81 -25.53
N SER A 319 -75.27 -36.75 -24.71
CA SER A 319 -76.17 -37.84 -25.04
C SER A 319 -77.65 -37.43 -24.88
N GLY A 320 -78.49 -37.93 -25.80
CA GLY A 320 -79.95 -37.86 -25.78
C GLY A 320 -80.44 -38.07 -27.21
N THR A 321 -81.14 -39.13 -27.61
CA THR A 321 -82.21 -39.86 -26.92
C THR A 321 -82.45 -41.20 -27.63
N ALA A 322 -82.74 -42.27 -26.87
CA ALA A 322 -83.32 -43.55 -27.31
C ALA A 322 -84.70 -43.37 -27.99
N GLY A 323 -85.28 -44.27 -28.80
CA GLY A 323 -84.99 -45.63 -29.30
C GLY A 323 -86.09 -45.96 -30.36
N PRO A 324 -86.63 -47.18 -30.52
CA PRO A 324 -86.06 -48.52 -30.39
C PRO A 324 -86.11 -49.31 -31.73
N SER A 325 -85.65 -50.55 -31.64
CA SER A 325 -85.49 -51.61 -32.67
C SER A 325 -86.77 -52.24 -33.24
N GLU A 326 -86.75 -52.55 -34.53
CA GLU A 326 -87.44 -53.65 -35.25
C GLU A 326 -86.93 -53.58 -36.71
N GLY A 327 -86.64 -54.61 -37.50
CA GLY A 327 -86.74 -56.05 -37.43
C GLY A 327 -86.30 -56.54 -38.84
N ARG A 328 -85.59 -57.65 -38.91
CA ARG A 328 -85.03 -58.24 -40.13
C ARG A 328 -86.06 -59.15 -40.81
N GLY A 329 -86.15 -59.08 -42.13
CA GLY A 329 -86.90 -59.99 -43.02
C GLY A 329 -87.35 -59.18 -44.25
N ASP A 330 -87.41 -59.67 -45.48
CA ASP A 330 -87.01 -60.90 -46.15
C ASP A 330 -87.05 -60.57 -47.66
N ASP A 331 -86.58 -61.50 -48.51
CA ASP A 331 -86.94 -61.67 -49.93
C ASP A 331 -86.59 -60.59 -50.98
N SER A 332 -85.64 -60.94 -51.87
CA SER A 332 -85.84 -61.18 -53.33
C SER A 332 -84.54 -60.97 -54.11
#